data_AF-A0QPQ9-F1
#
_entry.id   AF-A0QPQ9-F1
#
_cell.length_a   1.000
_cell.length_b   1.000
_cell.length_c   1.000
_cell.angle_alpha   90.00
_cell.angle_beta   90.00
_cell.angle_gamma   90.00
#
_symmetry.space_group_name_H-M   'P 1'
#
loop_
_entity.id
_entity.type
_entity.pdbx_description
1 polymer ?
#
loop_
_entity_poly.entity_id
_entity_poly.type
_entity_poly.pdbx_seq_one_letter_code
_entity_poly.pdbx_strand_id
1 'polypeptide(L)'
;MNVTHEITVDLDRPLIADPRAGHNRWHPDIPAVLRCVPGDIVAIDTRDGYDGQFGRASTADDVLRADLARIHPLTGPIHIEGAEPGDLLVVDVLSVDTGNFGATLNIPGFGFLREEFTEPHIVRWEIADGFAHSADLPGVRLPGAPFMGVMGVAPSRALFDRTKAAEQRAAQGGGLVELPNPTSAVPPDRAADPGRRTISPTEAAGNVDIKHLTAGSRVHLPVWVPGALFSVGDGHFAQGDGESCGAAVETTARVVLRFDLRKGAAAAQDSPHLSFERLTPGPPDVASRPHFAVTGIPVDSAGEIHPENLNMATRNALRLMVDHLSVDRGFTRQQAYALCSVAVDLRLSQIVDAPNILVSALIPTDIFV
;
A
#
# COMPACT_ATOMS: atom_id res chain seq x y z
N MET A 1 -0.43 17.08 29.38
CA MET A 1 0.31 15.81 29.40
C MET A 1 -0.19 15.04 28.21
N ASN A 2 0.70 14.61 27.31
CA ASN A 2 0.28 13.84 26.13
C ASN A 2 -0.19 12.48 26.62
N VAL A 3 -1.35 12.02 26.11
CA VAL A 3 -1.93 10.74 26.48
C VAL A 3 -1.57 9.71 25.40
N THR A 4 -1.27 8.50 25.83
CA THR A 4 -1.18 7.35 24.94
C THR A 4 -2.52 6.63 24.94
N HIS A 5 -3.15 6.55 23.77
CA HIS A 5 -4.36 5.79 23.52
C HIS A 5 -4.01 4.48 22.82
N GLU A 6 -4.91 3.51 22.90
CA GLU A 6 -4.75 2.24 22.21
C GLU A 6 -6.04 1.85 21.49
N ILE A 7 -5.90 1.32 20.28
CA ILE A 7 -6.97 0.64 19.55
C ILE A 7 -6.49 -0.80 19.31
N THR A 8 -7.08 -1.73 20.03
CA THR A 8 -6.79 -3.17 19.89
C THR A 8 -7.89 -3.85 19.07
N VAL A 9 -7.52 -4.76 18.20
CA VAL A 9 -8.45 -5.58 17.42
C VAL A 9 -8.15 -7.07 17.59
N ASP A 10 -9.17 -7.91 17.46
CA ASP A 10 -8.97 -9.35 17.37
C ASP A 10 -8.45 -9.70 15.97
N LEU A 11 -7.14 -9.98 15.87
CA LEU A 11 -6.44 -10.28 14.62
C LEU A 11 -6.82 -11.64 14.02
N ASP A 12 -7.39 -12.55 14.82
CA ASP A 12 -7.84 -13.87 14.37
C ASP A 12 -9.26 -13.83 13.78
N ARG A 13 -9.95 -12.69 13.91
CA ARG A 13 -11.33 -12.52 13.42
C ARG A 13 -11.37 -11.52 12.27
N PRO A 14 -12.16 -11.81 11.23
CA PRO A 14 -12.32 -10.88 10.11
C PRO A 14 -13.05 -9.60 10.54
N LEU A 15 -12.81 -8.49 9.86
CA LEU A 15 -13.41 -7.18 10.19
C LEU A 15 -14.93 -7.24 10.28
N ILE A 16 -15.60 -7.98 9.39
CA ILE A 16 -17.07 -8.12 9.43
C ILE A 16 -17.59 -8.82 10.70
N ALA A 17 -16.76 -9.67 11.32
CA ALA A 17 -17.10 -10.33 12.57
C ALA A 17 -16.77 -9.47 13.81
N ASP A 18 -15.83 -8.52 13.68
CA ASP A 18 -15.49 -7.54 14.72
C ASP A 18 -15.35 -6.11 14.15
N PRO A 19 -16.47 -5.45 13.81
CA PRO A 19 -16.47 -4.16 13.10
C PRO A 19 -16.24 -2.95 14.00
N ARG A 20 -16.09 -3.13 15.32
CA ARG A 20 -16.15 -2.04 16.32
C ARG A 20 -15.09 -0.96 16.14
N ALA A 21 -13.94 -1.33 15.59
CA ALA A 21 -12.75 -0.48 15.53
C ALA A 21 -12.28 -0.20 14.09
N GLY A 22 -13.09 -0.54 13.07
CA GLY A 22 -12.61 -0.47 11.70
C GLY A 22 -13.69 -0.40 10.62
N HIS A 23 -13.23 -0.20 9.39
CA HIS A 23 -14.04 -0.11 8.17
C HIS A 23 -13.20 -0.54 6.96
N ASN A 24 -13.84 -0.85 5.84
CA ASN A 24 -13.14 -1.17 4.59
C ASN A 24 -13.64 -0.37 3.39
N ARG A 25 -14.20 0.82 3.67
CA ARG A 25 -14.81 1.71 2.68
C ARG A 25 -14.55 3.15 3.05
N TRP A 26 -14.15 3.98 2.09
CA TRP A 26 -14.09 5.42 2.32
C TRP A 26 -15.47 6.03 2.16
N HIS A 27 -15.98 6.63 3.24
CA HIS A 27 -17.24 7.35 3.24
C HIS A 27 -17.25 8.46 4.33
N PRO A 28 -17.76 9.67 4.05
CA PRO A 28 -17.71 10.81 4.97
C PRO A 28 -18.43 10.59 6.31
N ASP A 29 -19.44 9.71 6.33
CA ASP A 29 -20.32 9.55 7.50
C ASP A 29 -19.90 8.38 8.43
N ILE A 30 -18.73 7.75 8.21
CA ILE A 30 -18.25 6.69 9.11
C ILE A 30 -17.85 7.34 10.44
N PRO A 31 -18.46 6.95 11.58
CA PRO A 31 -18.19 7.59 12.86
C PRO A 31 -16.81 7.24 13.38
N ALA A 32 -16.20 8.14 14.15
CA ALA A 32 -14.93 7.87 14.80
C ALA A 32 -15.06 6.82 15.91
N VAL A 33 -14.04 5.96 16.03
CA VAL A 33 -13.92 4.93 17.08
C VAL A 33 -13.09 5.41 18.26
N LEU A 34 -12.28 6.46 18.06
CA LEU A 34 -11.44 7.09 19.07
C LEU A 34 -11.42 8.61 18.84
N ARG A 35 -11.28 9.39 19.91
CA ARG A 35 -11.01 10.84 19.84
C ARG A 35 -9.69 11.12 20.56
N CYS A 36 -8.82 11.93 19.96
CA CYS A 36 -7.57 12.37 20.59
C CYS A 36 -7.33 13.86 20.33
N VAL A 37 -6.44 14.47 21.10
CA VAL A 37 -6.03 15.87 20.90
C VAL A 37 -4.66 15.93 20.20
N PRO A 38 -4.31 17.04 19.51
CA PRO A 38 -2.96 17.23 18.99
C PRO A 38 -1.90 17.04 20.08
N GLY A 39 -0.84 16.30 19.74
CA GLY A 39 0.23 15.86 20.64
C GLY A 39 0.06 14.44 21.19
N ASP A 40 -1.15 13.88 21.17
CA ASP A 40 -1.41 12.51 21.65
C ASP A 40 -0.74 11.45 20.77
N ILE A 41 -0.47 10.30 21.40
CA ILE A 41 0.07 9.11 20.76
C ILE A 41 -1.03 8.06 20.72
N VAL A 42 -1.13 7.31 19.61
CA VAL A 42 -2.05 6.17 19.49
C VAL A 42 -1.30 4.95 19.01
N ALA A 43 -1.38 3.86 19.76
CA ALA A 43 -0.93 2.53 19.32
C ALA A 43 -2.12 1.75 18.74
N ILE A 44 -1.99 1.27 17.51
CA ILE A 44 -3.10 0.77 16.70
C ILE A 44 -2.74 -0.62 16.18
N ASP A 45 -3.51 -1.64 16.56
CA ASP A 45 -3.42 -2.96 15.96
C ASP A 45 -4.17 -2.98 14.63
N THR A 46 -3.60 -3.61 13.61
CA THR A 46 -4.19 -3.74 12.29
C THR A 46 -4.13 -5.18 11.80
N ARG A 47 -5.23 -5.63 11.18
CA ARG A 47 -5.25 -6.87 10.40
C ARG A 47 -4.35 -6.70 9.17
N ASP A 48 -3.95 -7.83 8.56
CA ASP A 48 -3.32 -7.80 7.25
C ASP A 48 -4.30 -7.27 6.17
N GLY A 49 -3.77 -6.84 5.03
CA GLY A 49 -4.55 -6.30 3.90
C GLY A 49 -5.67 -7.21 3.40
N TYR A 50 -5.52 -8.52 3.59
CA TYR A 50 -6.46 -9.54 3.14
C TYR A 50 -7.47 -9.95 4.21
N ASP A 51 -7.45 -9.33 5.39
CA ASP A 51 -8.38 -9.58 6.50
C ASP A 51 -8.28 -11.02 7.04
N GLY A 52 -7.07 -11.58 7.12
CA GLY A 52 -6.83 -12.91 7.70
C GLY A 52 -7.25 -14.08 6.80
N GLN A 53 -7.36 -13.85 5.48
CA GLN A 53 -7.74 -14.89 4.52
C GLN A 53 -6.63 -15.89 4.19
N PHE A 54 -5.37 -15.54 4.49
CA PHE A 54 -4.20 -16.35 4.12
C PHE A 54 -3.34 -16.70 5.34
N GLY A 55 -2.82 -17.91 5.35
CA GLY A 55 -1.94 -18.42 6.38
C GLY A 55 -0.88 -19.36 5.81
N ARG A 56 -0.07 -19.95 6.70
CA ARG A 56 1.06 -20.83 6.34
C ARG A 56 0.68 -22.03 5.47
N ALA A 57 -0.56 -22.50 5.56
CA ALA A 57 -1.07 -23.62 4.79
C ALA A 57 -1.85 -23.22 3.52
N SER A 58 -2.01 -21.92 3.25
CA SER A 58 -2.73 -21.43 2.08
C SER A 58 -2.05 -21.83 0.79
N THR A 59 -2.83 -21.95 -0.28
CA THR A 59 -2.45 -22.45 -1.60
C THR A 59 -2.87 -21.45 -2.68
N ALA A 60 -2.46 -21.68 -3.93
CA ALA A 60 -2.92 -20.88 -5.06
C ALA A 60 -4.45 -20.97 -5.26
N ASP A 61 -5.07 -22.11 -4.92
CA ASP A 61 -6.53 -22.28 -4.96
C ASP A 61 -7.25 -21.41 -3.91
N ASP A 62 -6.59 -21.09 -2.80
CA ASP A 62 -7.13 -20.15 -1.81
C ASP A 62 -7.10 -18.72 -2.35
N VAL A 63 -6.07 -18.36 -3.12
CA VAL A 63 -5.97 -17.05 -3.80
C VAL A 63 -7.14 -16.85 -4.76
N LEU A 64 -7.49 -17.88 -5.54
CA LEU A 64 -8.65 -17.83 -6.46
C LEU A 64 -9.99 -17.70 -5.75
N ARG A 65 -10.10 -18.23 -4.53
CA ARG A 65 -11.36 -18.27 -3.77
C ARG A 65 -11.50 -17.09 -2.79
N ALA A 66 -10.50 -16.23 -2.70
CA ALA A 66 -10.48 -15.12 -1.76
C ALA A 66 -11.63 -14.13 -2.01
N ASP A 67 -12.27 -13.67 -0.94
CA ASP A 67 -13.23 -12.58 -1.00
C ASP A 67 -12.48 -11.25 -1.00
N LEU A 68 -12.17 -10.76 -2.19
CA LEU A 68 -11.47 -9.49 -2.39
C LEU A 68 -12.32 -8.29 -2.00
N ALA A 69 -13.63 -8.42 -1.74
CA ALA A 69 -14.47 -7.32 -1.31
C ALA A 69 -14.21 -6.91 0.16
N ARG A 70 -13.52 -7.77 0.93
CA ARG A 70 -13.10 -7.52 2.31
C ARG A 70 -11.93 -6.55 2.42
N ILE A 71 -11.09 -6.49 1.38
CA ILE A 71 -9.91 -5.64 1.28
C ILE A 71 -10.31 -4.15 1.24
N HIS A 72 -9.69 -3.25 1.99
CA HIS A 72 -8.67 -3.41 3.05
C HIS A 72 -9.35 -3.24 4.41
N PRO A 73 -9.08 -4.07 5.44
CA PRO A 73 -9.63 -3.87 6.78
C PRO A 73 -8.86 -2.76 7.53
N LEU A 74 -9.35 -1.53 7.47
CA LEU A 74 -8.71 -0.38 8.12
C LEU A 74 -9.14 -0.26 9.58
N THR A 75 -8.22 0.17 10.43
CA THR A 75 -8.48 0.50 11.84
C THR A 75 -8.61 2.01 12.00
N GLY A 76 -9.67 2.44 12.69
CA GLY A 76 -10.13 3.84 12.73
C GLY A 76 -11.63 3.94 12.38
N PRO A 77 -12.16 5.15 12.13
CA PRO A 77 -11.46 6.43 12.08
C PRO A 77 -11.13 7.04 13.46
N ILE A 78 -10.06 7.80 13.55
CA ILE A 78 -9.63 8.56 14.72
C ILE A 78 -9.97 10.04 14.50
N HIS A 79 -10.73 10.62 15.42
CA HIS A 79 -11.06 12.04 15.40
C HIS A 79 -10.02 12.86 16.15
N ILE A 80 -9.40 13.82 15.47
CA ILE A 80 -8.40 14.73 16.03
C ILE A 80 -9.07 16.05 16.42
N GLU A 81 -9.13 16.36 17.72
CA GLU A 81 -9.80 17.58 18.20
C GLU A 81 -9.22 18.85 17.59
N GLY A 82 -10.11 19.72 17.11
CA GLY A 82 -9.75 21.01 16.51
C GLY A 82 -9.24 20.92 15.07
N ALA A 83 -9.19 19.74 14.44
CA ALA A 83 -8.91 19.61 13.01
C ALA A 83 -10.12 20.09 12.20
N GLU A 84 -9.89 20.98 11.24
CA GLU A 84 -10.92 21.56 10.38
C GLU A 84 -10.49 21.48 8.90
N PRO A 85 -11.44 21.42 7.95
CA PRO A 85 -11.13 21.47 6.53
C PRO A 85 -10.17 22.63 6.17
N GLY A 86 -9.10 22.33 5.45
CA GLY A 86 -8.05 23.29 5.09
C GLY A 86 -6.82 23.28 6.00
N ASP A 87 -6.85 22.55 7.12
CA ASP A 87 -5.65 22.22 7.90
C ASP A 87 -4.82 21.13 7.23
N LEU A 88 -3.56 20.97 7.68
CA LEU A 88 -2.82 19.71 7.52
C LEU A 88 -2.83 18.94 8.84
N LEU A 89 -3.24 17.68 8.78
CA LEU A 89 -2.97 16.69 9.82
C LEU A 89 -1.51 16.23 9.68
N VAL A 90 -0.75 16.34 10.76
CA VAL A 90 0.63 15.85 10.87
C VAL A 90 0.60 14.52 11.59
N VAL A 91 1.20 13.50 10.99
CA VAL A 91 1.27 12.14 11.54
C VAL A 91 2.73 11.71 11.60
N ASP A 92 3.30 11.65 12.80
CA ASP A 92 4.62 11.09 13.02
C ASP A 92 4.50 9.57 13.20
N VAL A 93 5.17 8.80 12.35
CA VAL A 93 5.28 7.34 12.47
C VAL A 93 6.39 7.02 13.46
N LEU A 94 6.02 6.59 14.67
CA LEU A 94 6.97 6.33 15.76
C LEU A 94 7.54 4.91 15.69
N SER A 95 6.69 3.92 15.46
CA SER A 95 7.10 2.52 15.22
C SER A 95 6.06 1.79 14.38
N VAL A 96 6.50 0.74 13.69
CA VAL A 96 5.66 -0.23 12.99
C VAL A 96 6.23 -1.60 13.30
N ASP A 97 5.53 -2.36 14.13
CA ASP A 97 5.87 -3.73 14.48
C ASP A 97 4.96 -4.67 13.69
N THR A 98 5.50 -5.76 13.16
CA THR A 98 4.76 -6.69 12.29
C THR A 98 4.53 -8.03 12.97
N GLY A 99 3.60 -8.81 12.43
CA GLY A 99 3.41 -10.20 12.81
C GLY A 99 4.60 -11.09 12.42
N ASN A 100 4.51 -12.37 12.77
CA ASN A 100 5.56 -13.35 12.44
C ASN A 100 5.34 -14.08 11.11
N PHE A 101 4.30 -13.69 10.36
CA PHE A 101 3.92 -14.30 9.10
C PHE A 101 3.47 -13.21 8.14
N GLY A 102 3.77 -13.38 6.85
CA GLY A 102 3.15 -12.59 5.81
C GLY A 102 2.94 -13.35 4.51
N ALA A 103 2.23 -12.74 3.57
CA ALA A 103 1.95 -13.31 2.26
C ALA A 103 2.13 -12.29 1.14
N THR A 104 2.66 -12.74 0.01
CA THR A 104 2.67 -11.98 -1.25
C THR A 104 1.88 -12.76 -2.28
N LEU A 105 0.91 -12.12 -2.93
CA LEU A 105 -0.01 -12.77 -3.84
C LEU A 105 0.18 -12.29 -5.28
N ASN A 106 0.02 -13.20 -6.23
CA ASN A 106 -0.38 -12.84 -7.59
C ASN A 106 -1.85 -13.20 -7.74
N ILE A 107 -2.71 -12.18 -7.83
CA ILE A 107 -4.15 -12.34 -8.05
C ILE A 107 -4.42 -12.17 -9.55
N PRO A 108 -5.00 -13.17 -10.24
CA PRO A 108 -5.31 -13.06 -11.67
C PRO A 108 -6.14 -11.82 -12.00
N GLY A 109 -5.71 -11.07 -13.02
CA GLY A 109 -6.37 -9.82 -13.42
C GLY A 109 -5.96 -8.59 -12.60
N PHE A 110 -5.08 -8.74 -11.60
CA PHE A 110 -4.51 -7.66 -10.81
C PHE A 110 -2.98 -7.57 -10.95
N GLY A 111 -2.41 -6.42 -10.56
CA GLY A 111 -0.98 -6.15 -10.70
C GLY A 111 -0.59 -5.45 -12.01
N PHE A 112 0.66 -5.02 -12.07
CA PHE A 112 1.19 -4.23 -13.18
C PHE A 112 1.32 -5.05 -14.47
N LEU A 113 1.75 -6.31 -14.38
CA LEU A 113 1.90 -7.25 -15.50
C LEU A 113 0.76 -8.29 -15.57
N ARG A 114 -0.44 -7.93 -15.10
CA ARG A 114 -1.63 -8.80 -15.01
C ARG A 114 -2.02 -9.59 -16.26
N GLU A 115 -1.71 -9.06 -17.45
CA GLU A 115 -1.98 -9.72 -18.73
C GLU A 115 -1.00 -10.87 -19.04
N GLU A 116 0.16 -10.87 -18.38
CA GLU A 116 1.24 -11.84 -18.56
C GLU A 116 1.28 -12.86 -17.41
N PHE A 117 0.80 -12.48 -16.22
CA PHE A 117 0.77 -13.29 -15.01
C PHE A 117 -0.66 -13.63 -14.62
N THR A 118 -1.29 -14.50 -15.42
CA THR A 118 -2.70 -14.85 -15.31
C THR A 118 -3.01 -15.95 -14.29
N GLU A 119 -1.99 -16.64 -13.80
CA GLU A 119 -2.15 -17.76 -12.86
C GLU A 119 -2.03 -17.29 -11.40
N PRO A 120 -2.86 -17.81 -10.48
CA PRO A 120 -2.73 -17.50 -9.07
C PRO A 120 -1.38 -17.96 -8.51
N HIS A 121 -0.77 -17.13 -7.66
CA HIS A 121 0.45 -17.49 -6.94
C HIS A 121 0.45 -16.92 -5.53
N ILE A 122 1.17 -17.59 -4.63
CA ILE A 122 1.34 -17.15 -3.24
C ILE A 122 2.74 -17.52 -2.76
N VAL A 123 3.42 -16.54 -2.15
CA VAL A 123 4.65 -16.70 -1.39
C VAL A 123 4.32 -16.49 0.09
N ARG A 124 4.63 -17.49 0.92
CA ARG A 124 4.42 -17.47 2.37
C ARG A 124 5.72 -17.11 3.07
N TRP A 125 5.70 -16.04 3.84
CA TRP A 125 6.88 -15.51 4.52
C TRP A 125 6.84 -15.81 6.01
N GLU A 126 7.94 -16.35 6.53
CA GLU A 126 8.22 -16.40 7.96
C GLU A 126 9.05 -15.17 8.32
N ILE A 127 8.57 -14.39 9.30
CA ILE A 127 9.17 -13.13 9.73
C ILE A 127 9.77 -13.32 11.12
N ALA A 128 11.08 -13.16 11.24
CA ALA A 128 11.82 -13.25 12.49
C ALA A 128 13.12 -12.44 12.45
N ASP A 129 13.53 -11.91 13.59
CA ASP A 129 14.82 -11.23 13.79
C ASP A 129 15.11 -10.09 12.79
N GLY A 130 14.06 -9.39 12.33
CA GLY A 130 14.17 -8.30 11.35
C GLY A 130 14.31 -8.75 9.90
N PHE A 131 14.07 -10.03 9.60
CA PHE A 131 14.11 -10.58 8.24
C PHE A 131 12.87 -11.41 7.91
N ALA A 132 12.55 -11.47 6.62
CA ALA A 132 11.60 -12.44 6.07
C ALA A 132 12.33 -13.48 5.21
N HIS A 133 11.92 -14.73 5.33
CA HIS A 133 12.39 -15.84 4.50
C HIS A 133 11.19 -16.71 4.09
N SER A 134 11.33 -17.44 2.99
CA SER A 134 10.25 -18.27 2.47
C SER A 134 10.78 -19.56 1.86
N ALA A 135 10.09 -20.68 2.11
CA ALA A 135 10.33 -21.92 1.38
C ALA A 135 9.91 -21.81 -0.11
N ASP A 136 9.05 -20.84 -0.43
CA ASP A 136 8.59 -20.58 -1.80
C ASP A 136 9.59 -19.75 -2.59
N LEU A 137 10.51 -19.07 -1.92
CA LEU A 137 11.65 -18.34 -2.50
C LEU A 137 12.95 -18.77 -1.81
N PRO A 138 13.42 -20.02 -2.05
CA PRO A 138 14.61 -20.54 -1.38
C PRO A 138 15.84 -19.70 -1.73
N GLY A 139 16.72 -19.49 -0.74
CA GLY A 139 17.93 -18.67 -0.91
C GLY A 139 17.66 -17.16 -0.92
N VAL A 140 16.44 -16.71 -0.56
CA VAL A 140 16.13 -15.28 -0.38
C VAL A 140 15.94 -14.97 1.10
N ARG A 141 16.57 -13.90 1.55
CA ARG A 141 16.40 -13.32 2.88
C ARG A 141 16.20 -11.81 2.75
N LEU A 142 14.98 -11.34 3.01
CA LEU A 142 14.62 -9.93 2.89
C LEU A 142 14.80 -9.20 4.22
N PRO A 143 15.56 -8.10 4.28
CA PRO A 143 15.56 -7.23 5.45
C PRO A 143 14.23 -6.47 5.55
N GLY A 144 13.73 -6.33 6.77
CA GLY A 144 12.49 -5.59 7.03
C GLY A 144 12.65 -4.08 6.85
N ALA A 145 11.63 -3.46 6.28
CA ALA A 145 11.43 -2.02 6.26
C ALA A 145 9.95 -1.72 6.54
N PRO A 146 9.42 -2.06 7.73
CA PRO A 146 7.98 -2.12 7.92
C PRO A 146 7.30 -0.75 7.83
N PHE A 147 6.14 -0.73 7.18
CA PHE A 147 5.30 0.46 7.03
C PHE A 147 3.82 0.06 6.85
N MET A 148 2.95 1.06 6.76
CA MET A 148 1.52 0.87 6.50
C MET A 148 1.21 1.34 5.07
N GLY A 149 0.70 0.44 4.21
CA GLY A 149 0.31 0.74 2.83
C GLY A 149 -0.85 1.73 2.75
N VAL A 150 -1.80 1.61 3.68
CA VAL A 150 -2.96 2.51 3.78
C VAL A 150 -2.82 3.49 4.95
N MET A 151 -2.75 4.78 4.63
CA MET A 151 -2.94 5.89 5.57
C MET A 151 -3.78 6.98 4.92
N GLY A 152 -4.91 7.34 5.54
CA GLY A 152 -5.80 8.34 4.96
C GLY A 152 -6.76 8.97 5.96
N VAL A 153 -7.44 10.01 5.50
CA VAL A 153 -8.47 10.74 6.24
C VAL A 153 -9.82 10.57 5.56
N ALA A 154 -10.93 10.81 6.26
CA ALA A 154 -12.23 10.72 5.60
C ALA A 154 -12.38 11.85 4.56
N PRO A 155 -12.90 11.54 3.36
CA PRO A 155 -13.17 12.57 2.37
C PRO A 155 -14.35 13.45 2.81
N SER A 156 -14.37 14.71 2.36
CA SER A 156 -15.59 15.52 2.43
C SER A 156 -16.68 14.92 1.53
N ARG A 157 -17.96 15.26 1.77
CA ARG A 157 -19.05 14.83 0.87
C ARG A 157 -18.75 15.22 -0.60
N ALA A 158 -18.30 16.45 -0.83
CA ALA A 158 -17.97 16.92 -2.17
C ALA A 158 -16.80 16.16 -2.81
N LEU A 159 -15.74 15.86 -2.04
CA LEU A 159 -14.61 15.06 -2.52
C LEU A 159 -15.04 13.62 -2.81
N PHE A 160 -15.84 13.02 -1.92
CA PHE A 160 -16.39 11.68 -2.08
C PHE A 160 -17.22 11.56 -3.36
N ASP A 161 -18.17 12.47 -3.58
CA ASP A 161 -19.03 12.45 -4.77
C ASP A 161 -18.21 12.67 -6.06
N ARG A 162 -17.24 13.60 -6.02
CA ARG A 162 -16.35 13.89 -7.17
C ARG A 162 -15.51 12.68 -7.55
N THR A 163 -14.84 12.08 -6.58
CA THR A 163 -13.92 10.93 -6.80
C THR A 163 -14.70 9.69 -7.22
N LYS A 164 -15.84 9.41 -6.58
CA LYS A 164 -16.75 8.31 -6.98
C LYS A 164 -17.24 8.47 -8.42
N ALA A 165 -17.63 9.69 -8.81
CA ALA A 165 -18.05 9.96 -10.19
C ALA A 165 -16.87 9.87 -11.19
N ALA A 166 -15.66 10.25 -10.80
CA ALA A 166 -14.47 10.14 -11.63
C ALA A 166 -14.10 8.67 -11.91
N GLU A 167 -14.11 7.83 -10.87
CA GLU A 167 -13.92 6.38 -10.97
C GLU A 167 -14.98 5.73 -11.88
N GLN A 168 -16.25 6.13 -11.74
CA GLN A 168 -17.32 5.64 -12.60
C GLN A 168 -17.07 5.99 -14.08
N ARG A 169 -16.60 7.21 -14.37
CA ARG A 169 -16.25 7.62 -15.74
C ARG A 169 -15.05 6.85 -16.28
N ALA A 170 -14.02 6.64 -15.45
CA ALA A 170 -12.85 5.85 -15.82
C ALA A 170 -13.22 4.40 -16.17
N ALA A 171 -14.09 3.78 -15.36
CA ALA A 171 -14.62 2.45 -15.62
C ALA A 171 -15.42 2.39 -16.93
N GLN A 172 -16.27 3.38 -17.19
CA GLN A 172 -17.02 3.50 -18.46
C GLN A 172 -16.11 3.68 -19.68
N GLY A 173 -14.92 4.26 -19.50
CA GLY A 173 -13.88 4.39 -20.52
C GLY A 173 -13.04 3.12 -20.72
N GLY A 174 -13.35 2.01 -20.04
CA GLY A 174 -12.62 0.74 -20.13
C GLY A 174 -11.43 0.63 -19.16
N GLY A 175 -11.28 1.57 -18.23
CA GLY A 175 -10.27 1.48 -17.17
C GLY A 175 -10.59 0.39 -16.15
N LEU A 176 -9.54 -0.24 -15.60
CA LEU A 176 -9.68 -1.14 -14.46
C LEU A 176 -9.96 -0.31 -13.19
N VAL A 177 -11.15 -0.46 -12.63
CA VAL A 177 -11.61 0.31 -11.46
C VAL A 177 -12.45 -0.58 -10.55
N GLU A 178 -12.10 -0.62 -9.27
CA GLU A 178 -12.87 -1.30 -8.23
C GLU A 178 -13.98 -0.37 -7.71
N LEU A 179 -15.14 -0.42 -8.37
CA LEU A 179 -16.30 0.41 -8.03
C LEU A 179 -16.89 0.06 -6.65
N PRO A 180 -17.65 0.99 -6.01
CA PRO A 180 -18.39 0.72 -4.78
C PRO A 180 -19.14 -0.62 -4.80
N ASN A 181 -18.87 -1.46 -3.81
CA ASN A 181 -19.41 -2.80 -3.69
C ASN A 181 -19.93 -3.05 -2.27
N PRO A 182 -21.22 -3.37 -2.07
CA PRO A 182 -21.79 -3.63 -0.76
C PRO A 182 -21.38 -4.99 -0.16
N THR A 183 -20.87 -5.93 -0.98
CA THR A 183 -20.39 -7.23 -0.50
C THR A 183 -19.30 -7.04 0.54
N SER A 184 -19.46 -7.68 1.69
CA SER A 184 -18.51 -7.65 2.81
C SER A 184 -18.11 -6.22 3.27
N ALA A 185 -18.96 -5.22 3.00
CA ALA A 185 -18.72 -3.84 3.40
C ALA A 185 -18.91 -3.66 4.91
N VAL A 186 -17.98 -2.96 5.53
CA VAL A 186 -18.03 -2.57 6.93
C VAL A 186 -17.87 -1.04 7.00
N PRO A 187 -18.82 -0.32 7.63
CA PRO A 187 -20.02 -0.83 8.32
C PRO A 187 -21.11 -1.38 7.36
N PRO A 188 -21.89 -2.41 7.76
CA PRO A 188 -22.81 -3.13 6.87
C PRO A 188 -24.14 -2.42 6.60
N ASP A 189 -24.46 -1.36 7.34
CA ASP A 189 -25.73 -0.64 7.31
C ASP A 189 -25.87 0.33 6.13
N ARG A 190 -24.90 0.34 5.21
CA ARG A 190 -24.80 1.31 4.10
C ARG A 190 -25.00 0.70 2.72
N ALA A 191 -25.81 -0.34 2.59
CA ALA A 191 -25.98 -1.06 1.31
C ALA A 191 -26.37 -0.16 0.10
N ALA A 192 -27.11 0.92 0.32
CA ALA A 192 -27.51 1.86 -0.74
C ALA A 192 -26.38 2.80 -1.21
N ASP A 193 -25.41 3.08 -0.36
CA ASP A 193 -24.19 3.83 -0.69
C ASP A 193 -23.02 3.25 0.12
N PRO A 194 -22.47 2.09 -0.31
CA PRO A 194 -21.51 1.33 0.49
C PRO A 194 -20.15 2.03 0.64
N GLY A 195 -19.99 3.25 0.12
CA GLY A 195 -18.72 3.95 0.10
C GLY A 195 -17.78 3.46 -1.00
N ARG A 196 -16.69 4.20 -1.22
CA ARG A 196 -15.66 3.83 -2.19
C ARG A 196 -14.81 2.70 -1.63
N ARG A 197 -14.30 1.83 -2.51
CA ARG A 197 -13.29 0.83 -2.15
C ARG A 197 -12.01 1.52 -1.69
N THR A 198 -11.25 0.86 -0.83
CA THR A 198 -9.98 1.37 -0.28
C THR A 198 -8.77 1.05 -1.17
N ILE A 199 -8.99 0.62 -2.42
CA ILE A 199 -7.93 0.13 -3.34
C ILE A 199 -7.16 1.28 -3.99
N SER A 200 -7.87 2.29 -4.50
CA SER A 200 -7.25 3.41 -5.23
C SER A 200 -7.05 4.62 -4.31
N PRO A 201 -5.85 5.23 -4.25
CA PRO A 201 -5.63 6.45 -3.50
C PRO A 201 -6.38 7.64 -4.10
N THR A 202 -6.64 8.65 -3.28
CA THR A 202 -7.18 9.94 -3.72
C THR A 202 -6.46 11.12 -3.06
N GLU A 203 -7.01 12.32 -3.23
CA GLU A 203 -6.62 13.53 -2.51
C GLU A 203 -6.75 13.39 -0.97
N ALA A 204 -7.53 12.42 -0.49
CA ALA A 204 -7.60 12.04 0.93
C ALA A 204 -6.55 10.98 1.33
N ALA A 205 -5.57 10.73 0.46
CA ALA A 205 -4.61 9.64 0.52
C ALA A 205 -5.30 8.27 0.47
N GLY A 206 -5.10 7.42 1.48
CA GLY A 206 -5.59 6.05 1.49
C GLY A 206 -4.47 5.08 1.12
N ASN A 207 -4.71 4.22 0.14
CA ASN A 207 -3.77 3.18 -0.28
C ASN A 207 -2.64 3.76 -1.14
N VAL A 208 -1.55 4.16 -0.50
CA VAL A 208 -0.47 4.92 -1.17
C VAL A 208 0.76 4.06 -1.45
N ASP A 209 0.97 2.97 -0.70
CA ASP A 209 2.00 1.96 -0.94
C ASP A 209 3.41 2.55 -1.14
N ILE A 210 3.70 3.61 -0.38
CA ILE A 210 4.98 4.29 -0.39
C ILE A 210 5.87 3.61 0.67
N LYS A 211 6.71 2.68 0.23
CA LYS A 211 7.64 1.92 1.10
C LYS A 211 8.56 2.77 1.99
N HIS A 212 8.68 4.06 1.71
CA HIS A 212 9.48 5.00 2.48
C HIS A 212 8.79 5.48 3.77
N LEU A 213 7.48 5.27 3.92
CA LEU A 213 6.66 5.70 5.06
C LEU A 213 6.83 4.84 6.32
N THR A 214 8.08 4.44 6.58
CA THR A 214 8.52 3.67 7.74
C THR A 214 8.63 4.53 9.01
N ALA A 215 8.99 3.90 10.14
CA ALA A 215 9.31 4.61 11.38
C ALA A 215 10.31 5.76 11.16
N GLY A 216 10.05 6.89 11.83
CA GLY A 216 10.80 8.13 11.68
C GLY A 216 10.30 9.04 10.54
N SER A 217 9.26 8.64 9.81
CA SER A 217 8.60 9.49 8.83
C SER A 217 7.55 10.40 9.47
N ARG A 218 7.38 11.60 8.90
CA ARG A 218 6.30 12.54 9.20
C ARG A 218 5.45 12.72 7.95
N VAL A 219 4.19 12.35 8.04
CA VAL A 219 3.20 12.45 6.97
C VAL A 219 2.31 13.67 7.18
N HIS A 220 2.01 14.39 6.12
CA HIS A 220 1.12 15.53 6.09
C HIS A 220 -0.08 15.21 5.22
N LEU A 221 -1.27 15.21 5.82
CA LEU A 221 -2.54 14.87 5.16
C LEU A 221 -3.46 16.09 5.16
N PRO A 222 -3.97 16.53 3.99
CA PRO A 222 -4.98 17.59 3.94
C PRO A 222 -6.26 17.17 4.67
N VAL A 223 -6.76 18.01 5.57
CA VAL A 223 -8.00 17.74 6.30
C VAL A 223 -9.19 18.13 5.43
N TRP A 224 -10.14 17.20 5.28
CA TRP A 224 -11.33 17.37 4.43
C TRP A 224 -12.65 17.44 5.21
N VAL A 225 -12.66 16.98 6.45
CA VAL A 225 -13.82 17.01 7.36
C VAL A 225 -13.38 17.40 8.77
N PRO A 226 -14.27 17.97 9.60
CA PRO A 226 -13.98 18.19 11.00
C PRO A 226 -13.47 16.91 11.68
N GLY A 227 -12.40 17.04 12.46
CA GLY A 227 -11.76 15.91 13.12
C GLY A 227 -10.82 15.08 12.26
N ALA A 228 -10.69 15.37 10.95
CA ALA A 228 -9.95 14.60 9.94
C ALA A 228 -10.42 13.15 9.71
N LEU A 229 -10.74 12.40 10.77
CA LEU A 229 -11.17 11.00 10.73
C LEU A 229 -10.11 10.10 10.07
N PHE A 230 -8.93 10.06 10.69
CA PHE A 230 -7.77 9.31 10.20
C PHE A 230 -7.97 7.79 10.35
N SER A 231 -7.60 7.00 9.34
CA SER A 231 -7.59 5.54 9.40
C SER A 231 -6.30 4.97 8.81
N VAL A 232 -5.90 3.80 9.30
CA VAL A 232 -4.65 3.12 8.92
C VAL A 232 -4.86 1.60 8.84
N GLY A 233 -4.13 0.93 7.98
CA GLY A 233 -4.17 -0.52 7.83
C GLY A 233 -3.16 -0.98 6.79
N ASP A 234 -3.25 -2.24 6.40
CA ASP A 234 -2.42 -2.81 5.33
C ASP A 234 -0.93 -2.82 5.71
N GLY A 235 -0.60 -3.62 6.72
CA GLY A 235 0.77 -3.68 7.25
C GLY A 235 1.69 -4.42 6.29
N HIS A 236 2.79 -3.79 5.89
CA HIS A 236 3.78 -4.39 4.98
C HIS A 236 5.10 -4.58 5.72
N PHE A 237 5.66 -5.79 5.69
CA PHE A 237 7.00 -6.03 6.24
C PHE A 237 8.11 -5.52 5.30
N ALA A 238 7.94 -5.73 3.99
CA ALA A 238 8.84 -5.30 2.93
C ALA A 238 8.06 -5.13 1.62
N GLN A 239 8.44 -4.14 0.81
CA GLN A 239 7.86 -3.86 -0.49
C GLN A 239 8.93 -3.28 -1.43
N GLY A 240 8.87 -3.63 -2.70
CA GLY A 240 9.57 -2.95 -3.78
C GLY A 240 8.84 -1.67 -4.21
N ASP A 241 9.43 -0.91 -5.13
CA ASP A 241 8.72 0.24 -5.71
C ASP A 241 7.61 -0.21 -6.65
N GLY A 242 6.47 0.46 -6.55
CA GLY A 242 5.29 0.24 -7.40
C GLY A 242 4.52 -1.03 -7.11
N GLU A 243 4.90 -1.79 -6.06
CA GLU A 243 4.16 -2.97 -5.59
C GLU A 243 3.75 -3.88 -6.76
N SER A 244 4.74 -4.27 -7.57
CA SER A 244 4.50 -4.59 -8.96
C SER A 244 3.51 -5.73 -9.24
N CYS A 245 3.40 -6.74 -8.36
CA CYS A 245 2.40 -7.83 -8.50
C CYS A 245 1.07 -7.52 -7.79
N GLY A 246 0.95 -6.34 -7.19
CA GLY A 246 -0.20 -5.89 -6.42
C GLY A 246 -0.22 -6.41 -4.98
N ALA A 247 0.93 -6.78 -4.45
CA ALA A 247 1.07 -7.22 -3.07
C ALA A 247 2.50 -6.96 -2.55
N ALA A 248 2.60 -6.55 -1.29
CA ALA A 248 3.85 -6.53 -0.54
C ALA A 248 4.09 -7.88 0.18
N VAL A 249 4.97 -7.88 1.20
CA VAL A 249 4.91 -8.89 2.27
C VAL A 249 3.82 -8.47 3.26
N GLU A 250 2.57 -8.78 2.94
CA GLU A 250 1.39 -8.38 3.72
C GLU A 250 1.34 -9.11 5.06
N THR A 251 1.09 -8.38 6.14
CA THR A 251 1.10 -8.92 7.50
C THR A 251 0.22 -8.10 8.44
N THR A 252 -0.16 -8.71 9.56
CA THR A 252 -0.72 -7.96 10.69
C THR A 252 0.33 -6.99 11.24
N ALA A 253 -0.08 -5.84 11.77
CA ALA A 253 0.87 -4.89 12.33
C ALA A 253 0.32 -4.21 13.58
N ARG A 254 1.24 -3.67 14.39
CA ARG A 254 0.95 -2.66 15.40
C ARG A 254 1.74 -1.41 15.06
N VAL A 255 1.04 -0.32 14.76
CA VAL A 255 1.64 0.97 14.43
C VAL A 255 1.44 1.95 15.57
N VAL A 256 2.49 2.71 15.91
CA VAL A 256 2.44 3.77 16.91
C VAL A 256 2.60 5.11 16.22
N LEU A 257 1.57 5.96 16.32
CA LEU A 257 1.50 7.26 15.64
C LEU A 257 1.37 8.38 16.65
N ARG A 258 1.94 9.55 16.34
CA ARG A 258 1.61 10.81 17.02
C ARG A 258 0.92 11.76 16.06
N PHE A 259 -0.15 12.39 16.52
CA PHE A 259 -0.93 13.33 15.72
C PHE A 259 -0.65 14.77 16.14
N ASP A 260 -0.55 15.69 15.18
CA ASP A 260 -0.50 17.13 15.41
C ASP A 260 -1.22 17.87 14.27
N LEU A 261 -1.42 19.18 14.37
CA LEU A 261 -2.14 19.98 13.37
C LEU A 261 -1.34 21.21 12.94
N ARG A 262 -1.33 21.48 11.63
CA ARG A 262 -0.91 22.76 11.07
C ARG A 262 -2.13 23.50 10.54
N LYS A 263 -2.62 24.45 11.34
CA LYS A 263 -3.86 25.18 11.08
C LYS A 263 -3.80 25.98 9.76
N GLY A 264 -4.79 25.80 8.90
CA GLY A 264 -4.94 26.48 7.60
C GLY A 264 -3.83 26.18 6.58
N ALA A 265 -2.91 25.26 6.86
CA ALA A 265 -1.71 25.08 6.06
C ALA A 265 -2.00 24.45 4.68
N ALA A 266 -2.97 23.54 4.57
CA ALA A 266 -3.31 22.91 3.30
C ALA A 266 -3.90 23.94 2.31
N ALA A 267 -4.78 24.81 2.81
CA ALA A 267 -5.37 25.90 2.02
C ALA A 267 -4.33 26.95 1.61
N ALA A 268 -3.41 27.30 2.51
CA ALA A 268 -2.38 28.31 2.23
C ALA A 268 -1.32 27.82 1.23
N GLN A 269 -1.03 26.52 1.20
CA GLN A 269 -0.01 25.91 0.34
C GLN A 269 -0.55 25.35 -0.97
N ASP A 270 -1.89 25.35 -1.14
CA ASP A 270 -2.57 24.62 -2.21
C ASP A 270 -2.02 23.18 -2.33
N SER A 271 -2.02 22.47 -1.19
CA SER A 271 -1.49 21.10 -1.08
C SER A 271 -2.67 20.11 -1.06
N PRO A 272 -3.13 19.61 -2.21
CA PRO A 272 -4.28 18.71 -2.28
C PRO A 272 -3.92 17.24 -2.04
N HIS A 273 -2.64 16.91 -1.85
CA HIS A 273 -2.15 15.53 -1.76
C HIS A 273 -1.30 15.33 -0.51
N LEU A 274 -1.14 14.05 -0.14
CA LEU A 274 -0.17 13.62 0.86
C LEU A 274 1.22 14.15 0.50
N SER A 275 1.91 14.71 1.50
CA SER A 275 3.35 14.93 1.44
C SER A 275 4.01 14.33 2.69
N PHE A 276 5.30 14.04 2.62
CA PHE A 276 6.00 13.46 3.76
C PHE A 276 7.46 13.88 3.79
N GLU A 277 8.04 13.82 4.98
CA GLU A 277 9.45 14.00 5.23
C GLU A 277 9.95 12.92 6.19
N ARG A 278 11.26 12.74 6.27
CA ARG A 278 11.86 11.82 7.24
C ARG A 278 12.65 12.60 8.27
N LEU A 279 12.31 12.38 9.53
CA LEU A 279 12.94 13.03 10.68
C LEU A 279 14.22 12.33 11.11
N THR A 280 14.41 11.07 10.68
CA THR A 280 15.60 10.26 10.94
C THR A 280 16.01 9.50 9.68
N PRO A 281 17.27 9.02 9.59
CA PRO A 281 17.66 8.05 8.57
C PRO A 281 16.76 6.81 8.62
N GLY A 282 16.73 5.99 7.58
CA GLY A 282 15.98 4.75 7.66
C GLY A 282 16.52 3.70 6.74
N PRO A 283 15.66 2.76 6.30
CA PRO A 283 16.13 1.58 5.61
C PRO A 283 17.03 1.96 4.44
N PRO A 284 18.19 1.30 4.29
CA PRO A 284 19.08 1.57 3.17
C PRO A 284 18.34 1.32 1.85
N ASP A 285 18.32 2.35 1.01
CA ASP A 285 17.82 2.27 -0.36
C ASP A 285 18.61 1.21 -1.14
N VAL A 286 17.97 0.49 -2.07
CA VAL A 286 18.66 -0.48 -2.95
C VAL A 286 19.84 0.17 -3.67
N ALA A 287 19.71 1.43 -4.10
CA ALA A 287 20.79 2.15 -4.75
C ALA A 287 22.03 2.37 -3.86
N SER A 288 21.87 2.27 -2.53
CA SER A 288 22.96 2.38 -1.55
C SER A 288 23.59 1.03 -1.17
N ARG A 289 23.11 -0.08 -1.74
CA ARG A 289 23.56 -1.45 -1.49
C ARG A 289 24.22 -2.05 -2.74
N PRO A 290 24.99 -3.15 -2.64
CA PRO A 290 25.32 -3.96 -3.79
C PRO A 290 24.03 -4.38 -4.52
N HIS A 291 23.93 -4.09 -5.81
CA HIS A 291 22.73 -4.36 -6.58
C HIS A 291 23.05 -4.74 -8.03
N PHE A 292 22.10 -5.40 -8.67
CA PHE A 292 22.05 -5.60 -10.11
C PHE A 292 20.94 -4.73 -10.68
N ALA A 293 21.11 -4.22 -11.90
CA ALA A 293 20.14 -3.36 -12.55
C ALA A 293 19.94 -3.74 -14.01
N VAL A 294 18.69 -3.63 -14.47
CA VAL A 294 18.32 -3.64 -15.90
C VAL A 294 17.57 -2.35 -16.23
N THR A 295 17.58 -1.97 -17.50
CA THR A 295 16.95 -0.73 -17.98
C THR A 295 15.88 -1.03 -19.03
N GLY A 296 14.72 -0.40 -18.91
CA GLY A 296 13.64 -0.43 -19.89
C GLY A 296 13.45 0.92 -20.57
N ILE A 297 13.17 0.86 -21.87
CA ILE A 297 12.78 1.97 -22.75
C ILE A 297 11.43 1.66 -23.37
N PRO A 298 10.68 2.63 -23.90
CA PRO A 298 9.33 2.39 -24.43
C PRO A 298 9.37 1.87 -25.87
N VAL A 299 10.02 0.72 -26.06
CA VAL A 299 10.08 0.00 -27.34
C VAL A 299 9.33 -1.32 -27.19
N ASP A 300 8.39 -1.60 -28.07
CA ASP A 300 7.63 -2.85 -28.02
C ASP A 300 8.39 -4.02 -28.68
N SER A 301 7.80 -5.21 -28.65
CA SER A 301 8.41 -6.43 -29.20
C SER A 301 8.58 -6.41 -30.73
N ALA A 302 7.90 -5.52 -31.45
CA ALA A 302 8.08 -5.32 -32.88
C ALA A 302 9.22 -4.32 -33.19
N GLY A 303 9.78 -3.67 -32.17
CA GLY A 303 10.80 -2.63 -32.31
C GLY A 303 10.22 -1.23 -32.51
N GLU A 304 8.91 -1.06 -32.39
CA GLU A 304 8.27 0.26 -32.51
C GLU A 304 8.50 1.08 -31.24
N ILE A 305 8.89 2.35 -31.42
CA ILE A 305 9.06 3.30 -30.33
C ILE A 305 7.71 3.92 -29.99
N HIS A 306 7.37 3.94 -28.70
CA HIS A 306 6.20 4.63 -28.14
C HIS A 306 6.70 5.86 -27.37
N PRO A 307 6.83 7.04 -28.01
CA PRO A 307 7.52 8.19 -27.44
C PRO A 307 6.97 8.58 -26.07
N GLU A 308 7.87 8.87 -25.12
CA GLU A 308 7.53 9.35 -23.77
C GLU A 308 6.59 8.42 -22.95
N ASN A 309 6.43 7.15 -23.36
CA ASN A 309 5.54 6.22 -22.68
C ASN A 309 6.18 5.59 -21.44
N LEU A 310 5.96 6.23 -20.28
CA LEU A 310 6.55 5.77 -19.02
C LEU A 310 6.05 4.40 -18.59
N ASN A 311 4.76 4.13 -18.80
CA ASN A 311 4.19 2.84 -18.45
C ASN A 311 4.92 1.70 -19.19
N MET A 312 5.13 1.84 -20.50
CA MET A 312 5.83 0.83 -21.29
C MET A 312 7.30 0.68 -20.87
N ALA A 313 8.02 1.79 -20.66
CA ALA A 313 9.40 1.75 -20.20
C ALA A 313 9.53 1.00 -18.86
N THR A 314 8.65 1.28 -17.90
CA THR A 314 8.60 0.59 -16.60
C THR A 314 8.27 -0.90 -16.76
N ARG A 315 7.28 -1.26 -17.60
CA ARG A 315 6.93 -2.67 -17.87
C ARG A 315 8.12 -3.42 -18.46
N ASN A 316 8.83 -2.81 -19.39
CA ASN A 316 9.99 -3.42 -20.02
C ASN A 316 11.15 -3.62 -19.04
N ALA A 317 11.43 -2.65 -18.16
CA ALA A 317 12.43 -2.79 -17.10
C ALA A 317 12.07 -3.96 -16.17
N LEU A 318 10.81 -4.04 -15.76
CA LEU A 318 10.32 -5.10 -14.88
C LEU A 318 10.35 -6.49 -15.54
N ARG A 319 9.96 -6.62 -16.81
CA ARG A 319 10.05 -7.86 -17.58
C ARG A 319 11.49 -8.37 -17.67
N LEU A 320 12.44 -7.47 -17.98
CA LEU A 320 13.86 -7.82 -18.01
C LEU A 320 14.39 -8.26 -16.64
N MET A 321 13.88 -7.68 -15.55
CA MET A 321 14.25 -8.10 -14.20
C MET A 321 13.70 -9.49 -13.88
N VAL A 322 12.44 -9.76 -14.23
CA VAL A 322 11.85 -11.10 -14.12
C VAL A 322 12.66 -12.12 -14.91
N ASP A 323 13.06 -11.78 -16.14
CA ASP A 323 13.84 -12.68 -17.00
C ASP A 323 15.23 -12.94 -16.40
N HIS A 324 15.93 -11.92 -15.88
CA HIS A 324 17.19 -12.08 -15.15
C HIS A 324 17.04 -13.03 -13.95
N LEU A 325 16.05 -12.80 -13.10
CA LEU A 325 15.81 -13.63 -11.92
C LEU A 325 15.41 -15.07 -12.31
N SER A 326 14.73 -15.25 -13.43
CA SER A 326 14.36 -16.58 -13.90
C SER A 326 15.57 -17.32 -14.49
N VAL A 327 16.35 -16.68 -15.35
CA VAL A 327 17.44 -17.30 -16.10
C VAL A 327 18.71 -17.44 -15.26
N ASP A 328 19.11 -16.38 -14.57
CA ASP A 328 20.39 -16.32 -13.86
C ASP A 328 20.29 -16.80 -12.40
N ARG A 329 19.10 -16.74 -11.80
CA ARG A 329 18.85 -17.19 -10.41
C ARG A 329 18.00 -18.46 -10.31
N GLY A 330 17.41 -18.92 -11.41
CA GLY A 330 16.67 -20.18 -11.45
C GLY A 330 15.28 -20.14 -10.81
N PHE A 331 14.74 -18.95 -10.53
CA PHE A 331 13.36 -18.81 -10.07
C PHE A 331 12.37 -19.11 -11.20
N THR A 332 11.17 -19.58 -10.86
CA THR A 332 10.06 -19.55 -11.82
C THR A 332 9.68 -18.10 -12.12
N ARG A 333 9.00 -17.86 -13.24
CA ARG A 333 8.54 -16.50 -13.57
C ARG A 333 7.66 -15.92 -12.46
N GLN A 334 6.76 -16.72 -11.87
CA GLN A 334 5.88 -16.30 -10.78
C GLN A 334 6.65 -15.93 -9.51
N GLN A 335 7.65 -16.74 -9.15
CA GLN A 335 8.56 -16.45 -8.04
C GLN A 335 9.34 -15.15 -8.29
N ALA A 336 9.91 -15.00 -9.48
CA ALA A 336 10.64 -13.79 -9.87
C ALA A 336 9.76 -12.53 -9.81
N TYR A 337 8.52 -12.61 -10.27
CA TYR A 337 7.59 -11.48 -10.23
C TYR A 337 7.16 -11.11 -8.81
N ALA A 338 6.86 -12.10 -7.96
CA ALA A 338 6.60 -11.86 -6.54
C ALA A 338 7.82 -11.22 -5.85
N LEU A 339 9.04 -11.71 -6.15
CA LEU A 339 10.28 -11.13 -5.63
C LEU A 339 10.47 -9.68 -6.09
N CYS A 340 10.14 -9.36 -7.35
CA CYS A 340 10.15 -7.97 -7.81
C CYS A 340 9.24 -7.08 -6.98
N SER A 341 8.03 -7.55 -6.66
CA SER A 341 7.05 -6.77 -5.88
C SER A 341 7.53 -6.43 -4.47
N VAL A 342 8.42 -7.23 -3.88
CA VAL A 342 8.86 -7.08 -2.49
C VAL A 342 10.29 -6.56 -2.32
N ALA A 343 11.10 -6.55 -3.39
CA ALA A 343 12.53 -6.24 -3.28
C ALA A 343 13.11 -5.37 -4.42
N VAL A 344 12.39 -5.15 -5.52
CA VAL A 344 12.92 -4.37 -6.66
C VAL A 344 12.54 -2.91 -6.56
N ASP A 345 13.53 -2.06 -6.82
CA ASP A 345 13.35 -0.61 -6.92
C ASP A 345 13.23 -0.19 -8.38
N LEU A 346 12.18 0.55 -8.71
CA LEU A 346 11.89 1.09 -10.04
C LEU A 346 12.24 2.58 -10.06
N ARG A 347 13.29 2.93 -10.79
CA ARG A 347 13.87 4.28 -10.80
C ARG A 347 13.67 4.94 -12.15
N LEU A 348 12.96 6.07 -12.14
CA LEU A 348 13.00 7.03 -13.25
C LEU A 348 14.43 7.52 -13.39
N SER A 349 15.12 7.06 -14.43
CA SER A 349 16.53 7.39 -14.62
C SER A 349 16.67 8.68 -15.41
N GLN A 350 15.89 8.83 -16.49
CA GLN A 350 15.67 10.08 -17.18
C GLN A 350 14.30 10.07 -17.88
N ILE A 351 13.70 11.26 -18.03
CA ILE A 351 12.41 11.46 -18.70
C ILE A 351 12.42 12.57 -19.76
N VAL A 352 13.61 13.02 -20.17
CA VAL A 352 13.76 14.23 -21.01
C VAL A 352 14.47 13.96 -22.34
N ASP A 353 15.11 12.80 -22.50
CA ASP A 353 15.85 12.46 -23.71
C ASP A 353 14.91 11.84 -24.75
N ALA A 354 14.29 12.68 -25.56
CA ALA A 354 13.37 12.23 -26.59
C ALA A 354 14.06 11.32 -27.64
N PRO A 355 13.39 10.26 -28.13
CA PRO A 355 12.00 9.87 -27.83
C PRO A 355 11.86 8.93 -26.61
N ASN A 356 12.97 8.40 -26.10
CA ASN A 356 12.98 7.29 -25.16
C ASN A 356 13.28 7.77 -23.76
N ILE A 357 12.28 7.76 -22.90
CA ILE A 357 12.50 7.82 -21.46
C ILE A 357 13.04 6.48 -20.94
N LEU A 358 13.73 6.50 -19.80
CA LEU A 358 14.44 5.33 -19.30
C LEU A 358 14.13 5.07 -17.83
N VAL A 359 13.72 3.83 -17.56
CA VAL A 359 13.44 3.32 -16.21
C VAL A 359 14.44 2.21 -15.89
N SER A 360 15.01 2.24 -14.70
CA SER A 360 15.89 1.17 -14.20
C SER A 360 15.14 0.35 -13.16
N ALA A 361 15.22 -0.98 -13.24
CA ALA A 361 14.80 -1.89 -12.19
C ALA A 361 16.05 -2.41 -11.46
N LEU A 362 16.15 -2.17 -10.15
CA LEU A 362 17.30 -2.52 -9.32
C LEU A 362 16.91 -3.58 -8.31
N ILE A 363 17.70 -4.64 -8.17
CA ILE A 363 17.54 -5.66 -7.13
C ILE A 363 18.79 -5.69 -6.24
N PRO A 364 18.67 -5.57 -4.91
CA PRO A 364 19.81 -5.69 -4.01
C PRO A 364 20.35 -7.13 -4.04
N THR A 365 21.65 -7.32 -4.26
CA THR A 365 22.25 -8.65 -4.45
C THR A 365 22.64 -9.33 -3.14
N ASP A 366 22.63 -8.60 -2.04
CA ASP A 366 22.89 -9.08 -0.67
C ASP A 366 21.66 -9.77 -0.02
N ILE A 367 20.50 -9.80 -0.69
CA ILE A 367 19.32 -10.58 -0.24
C ILE A 367 19.42 -12.07 -0.59
N PHE A 368 20.34 -12.45 -1.49
CA PHE A 368 20.53 -13.83 -1.91
C PHE A 368 21.55 -14.51 -0.99
N VAL A 369 21.18 -15.60 -0.34
CA VAL A 369 21.96 -16.29 0.72
C VAL A 369 22.33 -17.71 0.39
#